data_AF-A0A0C9TND5-F1
#
_entry.id   AF-A0A0C9TND5-F1
#
_cell.length_a   1.000
_cell.length_b   1.000
_cell.length_c   1.000
_cell.angle_alpha   90.00
_cell.angle_beta   90.00
_cell.angle_gamma   90.00
#
_symmetry.space_group_name_H-M   'P 1'
#
loop_
_entity.id
_entity.type
_entity.pdbx_description
1 polymer ?
#
loop_
_entity_poly.entity_id
_entity_poly.type
_entity_poly.pdbx_seq_one_letter_code
_entity_poly.pdbx_strand_id
1 'polypeptide(L)'
;MFLEIIFAHHAVISGSLALYLFDPSRGWLPNDMDLYVPRRRVFCVMKRLRGLGYIPVKDMTQRCCHYHASNDIASVIMLTNGDRTIDIVESTTVSVLSPIFKFHLTAVMNYATAEGFFSAYPVLMSRRRSLINPMQFISNLPTSPMAACFEKYLQRGYDLRYSPQQWAAEEGRDVDHTCRGSFECPHAVRSTFDSGCLFIRMRTNIRTILLPSHIPLQRCFEDRRAVVWCLGGNPCDGSFEPLCPFSSLKGAHSSYGNISSPEG
;
A
#
# COMPACT_ATOMS: atom_id res chain seq x y z
N MET A 1 22.01 -1.69 -12.61
CA MET A 1 22.38 -1.13 -11.29
C MET A 1 21.20 -1.04 -10.32
N PHE A 2 20.19 -0.18 -10.48
CA PHE A 2 19.10 -0.10 -9.47
C PHE A 2 18.14 -1.30 -9.50
N LEU A 3 17.66 -1.70 -10.68
CA LEU A 3 16.83 -2.91 -10.84
C LEU A 3 17.55 -4.19 -10.38
N GLU A 4 18.88 -4.21 -10.45
CA GLU A 4 19.71 -5.31 -9.95
C GLU A 4 19.67 -5.39 -8.42
N ILE A 5 19.70 -4.25 -7.70
CA ILE A 5 19.52 -4.20 -6.24
C ILE A 5 18.15 -4.76 -5.87
N ILE A 6 17.09 -4.35 -6.58
CA ILE A 6 15.73 -4.83 -6.36
C ILE A 6 15.66 -6.35 -6.54
N PHE A 7 16.19 -6.86 -7.67
CA PHE A 7 16.19 -8.27 -7.99
C PHE A 7 17.00 -9.11 -6.99
N ALA A 8 18.28 -8.77 -6.78
CA ALA A 8 19.21 -9.55 -5.98
C ALA A 8 18.87 -9.60 -4.48
N HIS A 9 18.03 -8.67 -4.01
CA HIS A 9 17.66 -8.57 -2.61
C HIS A 9 16.18 -8.83 -2.34
N HIS A 10 15.39 -9.23 -3.36
CA HIS A 10 13.94 -9.40 -3.26
C HIS A 10 13.25 -8.18 -2.67
N ALA A 11 13.73 -7.00 -3.04
CA ALA A 11 13.08 -5.76 -2.64
C ALA A 11 11.96 -5.44 -3.64
N VAL A 12 11.02 -4.60 -3.23
CA VAL A 12 9.98 -4.06 -4.10
C VAL A 12 9.83 -2.57 -3.88
N ILE A 13 9.52 -1.83 -4.94
CA ILE A 13 9.13 -0.43 -4.86
C ILE A 13 7.64 -0.37 -4.59
N SER A 14 7.18 0.48 -3.68
CA SER A 14 5.76 0.74 -3.46
C SER A 14 5.47 2.24 -3.30
N GLY A 15 4.35 2.57 -2.66
CA GLY A 15 3.95 3.93 -2.35
C GLY A 15 3.68 4.77 -3.60
N SER A 16 4.07 6.04 -3.54
CA SER A 16 3.68 7.02 -4.55
C SER A 16 4.36 6.78 -5.91
N LEU A 17 5.59 6.28 -5.92
CA LEU A 17 6.27 5.92 -7.16
C LEU A 17 5.62 4.72 -7.86
N ALA A 18 5.20 3.70 -7.11
CA ALA A 18 4.49 2.57 -7.69
C ALA A 18 3.14 2.98 -8.29
N LEU A 19 2.40 3.88 -7.62
CA LEU A 19 1.17 4.45 -8.16
C LEU A 19 1.42 5.24 -9.46
N TYR A 20 2.48 6.07 -9.48
CA TYR A 20 2.81 6.90 -10.64
C TYR A 20 3.05 6.07 -11.91
N LEU A 21 3.58 4.85 -11.78
CA LEU A 21 3.78 3.94 -12.91
C LEU A 21 2.49 3.51 -13.60
N PHE A 22 1.35 3.54 -12.89
CA PHE A 22 0.04 3.25 -13.46
C PHE A 22 -0.77 4.52 -13.79
N ASP A 23 -0.49 5.65 -13.15
CA ASP A 23 -1.17 6.93 -13.36
C ASP A 23 -0.17 8.10 -13.58
N PRO A 24 0.65 8.08 -14.66
CA PRO A 24 1.75 9.03 -14.86
C PRO A 24 1.31 10.43 -15.33
N SER A 25 0.04 10.61 -15.66
CA SER A 25 -0.40 11.63 -16.63
C SER A 25 -0.84 12.99 -16.07
N ARG A 26 -0.88 13.23 -14.75
CA ARG A 26 -1.69 14.34 -14.22
C ARG A 26 -1.07 15.19 -13.11
N GLY A 27 0.07 15.81 -13.40
CA GLY A 27 0.49 17.04 -12.69
C GLY A 27 1.10 16.85 -11.30
N TRP A 28 1.41 15.63 -10.89
CA TRP A 28 2.20 15.34 -9.70
C TRP A 28 3.36 14.42 -10.04
N LEU A 29 4.46 14.55 -9.31
CA LEU A 29 5.62 13.66 -9.38
C LEU A 29 5.88 13.05 -8.00
N PRO A 30 6.30 11.78 -7.92
CA PRO A 30 6.76 11.21 -6.68
C PRO A 30 8.08 11.90 -6.27
N ASN A 31 8.14 12.38 -5.04
CA ASN A 31 9.32 13.05 -4.48
C ASN A 31 10.28 12.06 -3.80
N ASP A 32 9.76 10.88 -3.45
CA ASP A 32 10.41 9.83 -2.70
C ASP A 32 10.18 8.46 -3.33
N MET A 33 11.04 7.51 -2.97
CA MET A 33 10.90 6.11 -3.34
C MET A 33 10.85 5.25 -2.09
N ASP A 34 9.73 4.54 -1.89
CA ASP A 34 9.60 3.55 -0.84
C ASP A 34 10.10 2.19 -1.33
N LEU A 35 11.21 1.71 -0.75
CA LEU A 35 11.83 0.43 -1.07
C LEU A 35 11.60 -0.57 0.08
N TYR A 36 10.71 -1.51 -0.12
CA TYR A 36 10.40 -2.57 0.84
C TYR A 36 11.43 -3.69 0.71
N VAL A 37 12.07 -4.06 1.83
CA VAL A 37 13.20 -4.98 1.86
C VAL A 37 13.00 -6.05 2.92
N PRO A 38 13.36 -7.33 2.65
CA PRO A 38 13.32 -8.34 3.70
C PRO A 38 14.32 -7.98 4.80
N ARG A 39 13.93 -8.15 6.07
CA ARG A 39 14.77 -7.90 7.27
C ARG A 39 16.24 -8.31 7.11
N ARG A 40 16.48 -9.54 6.65
CA ARG A 40 17.83 -10.11 6.49
C ARG A 40 18.66 -9.48 5.35
N ARG A 41 18.07 -8.62 4.52
CA ARG A 41 18.70 -8.02 3.33
C ARG A 41 18.93 -6.51 3.46
N VAL A 42 18.33 -5.84 4.46
CA VAL A 42 18.43 -4.38 4.67
C VAL A 42 19.88 -3.88 4.62
N PHE A 43 20.77 -4.51 5.39
CA PHE A 43 22.19 -4.10 5.42
C PHE A 43 22.87 -4.22 4.05
N CYS A 44 22.58 -5.29 3.29
CA CYS A 44 23.14 -5.48 1.96
C CYS A 44 22.65 -4.42 0.96
N VAL A 45 21.34 -4.13 0.99
CA VAL A 45 20.73 -3.07 0.17
C VAL A 45 21.34 -1.71 0.52
N MET A 46 21.44 -1.38 1.81
CA MET A 46 22.07 -0.13 2.25
C MET A 46 23.52 -0.01 1.78
N LYS A 47 24.32 -1.08 1.88
CA LYS A 47 25.70 -1.08 1.38
C LYS A 47 25.76 -0.81 -0.13
N ARG A 48 24.87 -1.41 -0.91
CA ARG A 48 24.78 -1.17 -2.36
C ARG A 48 24.39 0.27 -2.66
N LEU A 49 23.38 0.80 -1.98
CA LEU A 49 22.91 2.18 -2.16
C LEU A 49 23.96 3.22 -1.76
N ARG A 50 24.75 2.96 -0.71
CA ARG A 50 25.92 3.79 -0.37
C ARG A 50 26.95 3.86 -1.50
N GLY A 51 27.17 2.75 -2.19
CA GLY A 51 28.01 2.72 -3.40
C GLY A 51 27.48 3.61 -4.54
N LEU A 52 26.19 4.00 -4.48
CA LEU A 52 25.55 4.92 -5.42
C LEU A 52 25.46 6.36 -4.89
N GLY A 53 26.13 6.66 -3.78
CA GLY A 53 26.12 7.99 -3.15
C GLY A 53 24.98 8.25 -2.18
N TYR A 54 24.10 7.27 -1.91
CA TYR A 54 23.05 7.43 -0.92
C TYR A 54 23.58 7.26 0.51
N ILE A 55 23.39 8.27 1.35
CA ILE A 55 23.79 8.27 2.76
C ILE A 55 22.56 8.35 3.69
N PRO A 56 22.61 7.75 4.89
CA PRO A 56 21.54 7.90 5.87
C PRO A 56 21.36 9.37 6.28
N VAL A 57 20.12 9.82 6.35
CA VAL A 57 19.78 11.14 6.91
C VAL A 57 19.97 11.06 8.42
N LYS A 58 20.93 11.82 8.95
CA LYS A 58 21.38 11.73 10.36
C LYS A 58 20.37 12.23 11.39
N ASP A 59 19.39 13.03 10.96
CA ASP A 59 18.64 13.93 11.85
C ASP A 59 17.12 13.75 11.82
N MET A 60 16.65 12.60 11.34
CA MET A 60 15.24 12.26 11.46
C MET A 60 15.09 11.32 12.65
N THR A 61 14.50 11.84 13.74
CA THR A 61 13.69 11.01 14.63
C THR A 61 12.91 10.05 13.75
N GLN A 62 13.13 8.75 13.96
CA GLN A 62 12.43 7.66 13.27
C GLN A 62 11.04 8.13 12.84
N ARG A 63 10.76 8.20 11.53
CA ARG A 63 9.42 8.43 10.98
C ARG A 63 8.47 7.24 11.27
N CYS A 64 8.54 6.69 12.49
CA CYS A 64 7.59 5.74 13.05
C CYS A 64 6.15 6.29 13.08
N CYS A 65 5.95 7.60 12.86
CA CYS A 65 4.62 8.21 12.92
C CYS A 65 3.75 7.99 11.66
N HIS A 66 4.32 7.64 10.49
CA HIS A 66 3.51 7.39 9.28
C HIS A 66 3.13 5.91 9.10
N TYR A 67 3.93 5.03 9.67
CA TYR A 67 3.77 3.58 9.56
C TYR A 67 3.45 3.06 10.96
N HIS A 68 2.16 2.85 11.24
CA HIS A 68 1.74 2.30 12.54
C HIS A 68 2.49 1.01 12.85
N ALA A 69 2.91 0.84 14.11
CA ALA A 69 3.72 -0.30 14.58
C ALA A 69 3.08 -1.69 14.34
N SER A 70 1.81 -1.74 13.94
CA SER A 70 1.04 -2.94 13.57
C SER A 70 1.11 -3.33 12.08
N ASN A 71 1.84 -2.59 11.23
CA ASN A 71 1.83 -2.74 9.76
C ASN A 71 2.87 -3.68 9.17
N ASP A 72 3.36 -4.65 9.93
CA ASP A 72 4.42 -5.56 9.47
C ASP A 72 5.72 -4.83 9.05
N ILE A 73 5.95 -3.63 9.59
CA ILE A 73 7.13 -2.78 9.34
C ILE A 73 7.97 -2.74 10.61
N ALA A 74 9.23 -3.13 10.51
CA ALA A 74 10.16 -3.19 11.63
C ALA A 74 10.88 -1.85 11.83
N SER A 75 11.28 -1.22 10.72
CA SER A 75 11.97 0.06 10.72
C SER A 75 11.82 0.73 9.36
N VAL A 76 12.00 2.05 9.33
CA VAL A 76 12.11 2.83 8.10
C VAL A 76 13.40 3.64 8.18
N ILE A 77 14.26 3.49 7.17
CA ILE A 77 15.55 4.15 7.09
C ILE A 77 15.57 5.03 5.85
N MET A 78 15.60 6.34 6.05
CA MET A 78 15.69 7.31 4.96
C MET A 78 17.14 7.48 4.52
N LEU A 79 17.37 7.31 3.21
CA LEU A 79 18.63 7.62 2.55
C LEU A 79 18.43 8.78 1.57
N THR A 80 19.47 9.60 1.38
CA THR A 80 19.51 10.68 0.39
C THR A 80 20.85 10.70 -0.34
N ASN A 81 20.85 11.11 -1.61
CA ASN A 81 22.06 11.43 -2.36
C ASN A 81 22.22 12.93 -2.65
N GLY A 82 21.43 13.79 -1.98
CA GLY A 82 21.35 15.24 -2.22
C GLY A 82 20.17 15.64 -3.12
N ASP A 83 19.87 14.83 -4.14
CA ASP A 83 18.81 15.14 -5.11
C ASP A 83 17.51 14.36 -4.86
N ARG A 84 17.63 13.11 -4.40
CA ARG A 84 16.52 12.17 -4.25
C ARG A 84 16.59 11.43 -2.93
N THR A 85 15.44 11.06 -2.40
CA THR A 85 15.32 10.26 -1.17
C THR A 85 14.81 8.84 -1.48
N ILE A 86 15.28 7.89 -0.68
CA ILE A 86 14.78 6.51 -0.65
C ILE A 86 14.46 6.16 0.80
N ASP A 87 13.23 5.77 1.06
CA ASP A 87 12.81 5.21 2.33
C ASP A 87 12.92 3.68 2.25
N ILE A 88 13.92 3.11 2.94
CA ILE A 88 14.04 1.66 3.08
C ILE A 88 13.07 1.21 4.16
N VAL A 89 12.06 0.45 3.76
CA VAL A 89 11.04 -0.09 4.66
C VAL A 89 11.35 -1.55 4.95
N GLU A 90 11.75 -1.85 6.18
CA GLU A 90 12.07 -3.20 6.62
C GLU A 90 10.78 -3.95 6.99
N SER A 91 10.51 -5.08 6.34
CA SER A 91 9.36 -5.91 6.76
C SER A 91 9.69 -6.79 7.97
N THR A 92 8.75 -6.90 8.93
CA THR A 92 8.81 -7.87 10.04
C THR A 92 8.43 -9.28 9.61
N THR A 93 7.75 -9.44 8.48
CA THR A 93 7.24 -10.74 8.01
C THR A 93 8.17 -11.37 6.99
N VAL A 94 7.84 -12.60 6.61
CA VAL A 94 8.50 -13.35 5.55
C VAL A 94 8.27 -12.75 4.15
N SER A 95 7.15 -12.03 3.95
CA SER A 95 6.83 -11.40 2.67
C SER A 95 6.96 -9.89 2.78
N VAL A 96 7.82 -9.30 1.94
CA VAL A 96 7.94 -7.83 1.85
C VAL A 96 6.67 -7.15 1.36
N LEU A 97 5.72 -7.94 0.84
CA LEU A 97 4.45 -7.46 0.34
C LEU A 97 3.42 -7.22 1.46
N SER A 98 3.56 -7.89 2.61
CA SER A 98 2.57 -7.81 3.71
C SER A 98 2.24 -6.37 4.14
N PRO A 99 3.25 -5.49 4.36
CA PRO A 99 3.00 -4.09 4.69
C PRO A 99 2.19 -3.31 3.66
N ILE A 100 2.36 -3.61 2.37
CA ILE A 100 1.75 -2.85 1.27
C ILE A 100 0.23 -3.02 1.28
N PHE A 101 -0.25 -4.22 1.58
CA PHE A 101 -1.68 -4.52 1.68
C PHE A 101 -2.33 -4.05 2.99
N LYS A 102 -1.52 -3.47 3.89
CA LYS A 102 -1.99 -2.77 5.10
C LYS A 102 -1.98 -1.25 4.92
N PHE A 103 -1.79 -0.73 3.71
CA PHE A 103 -1.87 0.72 3.50
C PHE A 103 -3.26 1.30 3.78
N HIS A 104 -3.27 2.60 4.11
CA HIS A 104 -4.44 3.40 4.44
C HIS A 104 -5.41 3.60 3.26
N LEU A 105 -4.94 3.42 2.02
CA LEU A 105 -5.72 3.62 0.79
C LEU A 105 -5.45 2.52 -0.23
N THR A 106 -6.47 2.01 -0.91
CA THR A 106 -6.29 1.04 -2.01
C THR A 106 -5.51 1.61 -3.19
N ALA A 107 -5.55 2.92 -3.41
CA ALA A 107 -4.79 3.59 -4.47
C ALA A 107 -3.27 3.42 -4.32
N VAL A 108 -2.76 3.07 -3.13
CA VAL A 108 -1.34 2.83 -2.91
C VAL A 108 -0.98 1.36 -2.72
N MET A 109 -1.96 0.44 -2.79
CA MET A 109 -1.73 -1.01 -2.71
C MET A 109 -1.20 -1.56 -4.05
N ASN A 110 -0.09 -0.99 -4.50
CA ASN A 110 0.60 -1.33 -5.74
C ASN A 110 2.09 -1.48 -5.45
N TYR A 111 2.78 -2.27 -6.26
CA TYR A 111 4.23 -2.36 -6.18
C TYR A 111 4.86 -2.68 -7.53
N ALA A 112 6.15 -2.36 -7.63
CA ALA A 112 7.00 -2.69 -8.74
C ALA A 112 8.15 -3.57 -8.27
N THR A 113 8.42 -4.60 -9.04
CA THR A 113 9.58 -5.49 -8.88
C THR A 113 10.54 -5.25 -10.04
N ALA A 114 11.67 -5.96 -10.04
CA ALA A 114 12.54 -5.98 -11.20
C ALA A 114 11.91 -6.70 -12.43
N GLU A 115 10.84 -7.48 -12.25
CA GLU A 115 10.23 -8.29 -13.32
C GLU A 115 8.89 -7.74 -13.82
N GLY A 116 8.30 -6.74 -13.16
CA GLY A 116 6.96 -6.26 -13.49
C GLY A 116 6.32 -5.39 -12.42
N PHE A 117 5.09 -4.99 -12.70
CA PHE A 117 4.27 -4.13 -11.86
C PHE A 117 3.01 -4.87 -11.42
N PHE A 118 2.56 -4.60 -10.20
CA PHE A 118 1.36 -5.18 -9.62
C PHE A 118 0.43 -4.08 -9.10
N SER A 119 -0.87 -4.24 -9.34
CA SER A 119 -1.93 -3.44 -8.73
C SER A 119 -2.99 -4.35 -8.11
N ALA A 120 -3.33 -4.10 -6.85
CA ALA A 120 -4.38 -4.83 -6.14
C ALA A 120 -5.81 -4.43 -6.57
N TYR A 121 -5.97 -3.17 -6.97
CA TYR A 121 -7.26 -2.56 -7.32
C TYR A 121 -7.17 -1.74 -8.62
N PRO A 122 -6.84 -2.37 -9.75
CA PRO A 122 -6.65 -1.69 -11.04
C PRO A 122 -7.93 -0.98 -11.52
N VAL A 123 -9.11 -1.56 -11.28
CA VAL A 123 -10.40 -0.97 -11.67
C VAL A 123 -10.65 0.34 -10.90
N LEU A 124 -10.47 0.36 -9.58
CA LEU A 124 -10.61 1.58 -8.78
C LEU A 124 -9.59 2.63 -9.21
N MET A 125 -8.32 2.24 -9.36
CA MET A 125 -7.26 3.13 -9.78
C MET A 125 -7.53 3.77 -11.15
N SER A 126 -8.02 3.01 -12.14
CA SER A 126 -8.36 3.55 -13.47
C SER A 126 -9.44 4.63 -13.43
N ARG A 127 -10.28 4.61 -12.39
CA ARG A 127 -11.34 5.58 -12.12
C ARG A 127 -10.94 6.65 -11.10
N ARG A 128 -9.66 6.66 -10.66
CA ARG A 128 -9.13 7.52 -9.58
C ARG A 128 -9.95 7.43 -8.30
N ARG A 129 -10.38 6.22 -7.99
CA ARG A 129 -11.09 5.89 -6.76
C ARG A 129 -10.16 5.19 -5.82
N SER A 130 -10.32 5.47 -4.53
CA SER A 130 -9.64 4.73 -3.50
C SER A 130 -10.59 4.43 -2.36
N LEU A 131 -10.56 3.18 -1.89
CA LEU A 131 -11.16 2.84 -0.63
C LEU A 131 -10.19 3.17 0.49
N ILE A 132 -10.73 3.70 1.58
CA ILE A 132 -10.06 3.89 2.85
C ILE A 132 -9.98 2.54 3.55
N ASN A 133 -8.81 2.20 4.07
CA ASN A 133 -8.60 1.00 4.86
C ASN A 133 -8.84 1.31 6.35
N PRO A 134 -10.03 1.00 6.92
CA PRO A 134 -10.35 1.33 8.30
C PRO A 134 -9.49 0.57 9.30
N MET A 135 -8.84 -0.54 8.91
CA MET A 135 -7.94 -1.30 9.78
C MET A 135 -6.67 -0.55 10.18
N GLN A 136 -6.47 0.64 9.63
CA GLN A 136 -5.36 1.52 9.95
C GLN A 136 -5.70 2.55 11.03
N PHE A 137 -6.97 2.70 11.40
CA PHE A 137 -7.39 3.67 12.39
C PHE A 137 -7.08 3.19 13.82
N ILE A 138 -6.63 4.12 14.66
CA ILE A 138 -6.60 3.93 16.11
C ILE A 138 -7.89 4.56 16.65
N SER A 139 -8.68 3.80 17.42
CA SER A 139 -9.92 4.30 18.03
C SER A 139 -10.92 4.90 17.01
N ASN A 140 -11.03 4.27 15.82
CA ASN A 140 -11.92 4.68 14.72
C ASN A 140 -11.64 6.07 14.10
N LEU A 141 -10.51 6.71 14.43
CA LEU A 141 -10.14 8.00 13.86
C LEU A 141 -8.80 7.93 13.11
N PRO A 142 -8.65 8.68 12.00
CA PRO A 142 -7.36 8.82 11.34
C PRO A 142 -6.41 9.60 12.25
N THR A 143 -5.16 9.15 12.34
CA THR A 143 -4.12 9.95 12.99
C THR A 143 -3.75 11.15 12.11
N SER A 144 -3.20 12.21 12.70
CA SER A 144 -2.74 13.40 11.94
C SER A 144 -1.82 13.04 10.74
N PRO A 145 -0.83 12.13 10.89
CA PRO A 145 -0.03 11.64 9.76
C PRO A 145 -0.84 10.98 8.65
N MET A 146 -1.95 10.29 8.98
CA MET A 146 -2.82 9.65 8.00
C MET A 146 -3.73 10.65 7.31
N ALA A 147 -4.25 11.64 8.03
CA ALA A 147 -5.03 12.74 7.45
C ALA A 147 -4.20 13.49 6.38
N ALA A 148 -2.92 13.76 6.67
CA ALA A 148 -1.99 14.32 5.68
C ALA A 148 -1.81 13.42 4.44
N CYS A 149 -1.81 12.09 4.62
CA CYS A 149 -1.78 11.17 3.49
C CYS A 149 -3.07 11.24 2.66
N PHE A 150 -4.24 11.31 3.31
CA PHE A 150 -5.52 11.46 2.60
C PHE A 150 -5.56 12.74 1.78
N GLU A 151 -5.19 13.86 2.38
CA GLU A 151 -5.12 15.17 1.71
C GLU A 151 -4.20 15.11 0.48
N LYS A 152 -3.02 14.49 0.62
CA LYS A 152 -2.07 14.27 -0.49
C LYS A 152 -2.72 13.55 -1.68
N TYR A 153 -3.57 12.54 -1.47
CA TYR A 153 -4.20 11.81 -2.57
C TYR A 153 -5.47 12.50 -3.10
N LEU A 154 -6.22 13.22 -2.25
CA LEU A 154 -7.30 14.10 -2.69
C LEU A 154 -6.76 15.18 -3.66
N GLN A 155 -5.64 15.82 -3.33
CA GLN A 155 -4.97 16.81 -4.19
C GLN A 155 -4.45 16.23 -5.51
N ARG A 156 -4.22 14.91 -5.58
CA ARG A 156 -3.85 14.20 -6.82
C ARG A 156 -5.07 13.82 -7.66
N GLY A 157 -6.27 14.17 -7.20
CA GLY A 157 -7.54 13.94 -7.86
C GLY A 157 -8.11 12.55 -7.62
N TYR A 158 -7.78 11.91 -6.49
CA TYR A 158 -8.43 10.67 -6.07
C TYR A 158 -9.70 10.99 -5.28
N ASP A 159 -10.78 10.28 -5.58
CA ASP A 159 -12.00 10.26 -4.77
C ASP A 159 -11.87 9.14 -3.71
N LEU A 160 -11.86 9.53 -2.43
CA LEU A 160 -11.64 8.62 -1.31
C LEU A 160 -12.98 8.31 -0.62
N ARG A 161 -13.32 7.03 -0.49
CA ARG A 161 -14.57 6.57 0.17
C ARG A 161 -14.30 5.37 1.08
N TYR A 162 -15.23 5.05 1.96
CA TYR A 162 -15.19 3.81 2.74
C TYR A 162 -15.78 2.63 1.99
N SER A 163 -16.68 2.89 1.04
CA SER A 163 -17.39 1.82 0.34
C SER A 163 -17.75 2.21 -1.10
N PRO A 164 -17.78 1.24 -2.05
CA PRO A 164 -18.20 1.50 -3.42
C PRO A 164 -19.63 2.03 -3.56
N GLN A 165 -20.50 1.72 -2.59
CA GLN A 165 -21.89 2.17 -2.55
C GLN A 165 -21.99 3.70 -2.53
N GLN A 166 -21.03 4.38 -1.90
CA GLN A 166 -21.01 5.84 -1.82
C GLN A 166 -20.84 6.48 -3.21
N TRP A 167 -20.04 5.88 -4.10
CA TRP A 167 -19.91 6.36 -5.48
C TRP A 167 -21.17 6.05 -6.29
N ALA A 168 -21.72 4.84 -6.18
CA ALA A 168 -22.90 4.44 -6.93
C ALA A 168 -24.12 5.30 -6.59
N ALA A 169 -24.33 5.59 -5.29
CA ALA A 169 -25.42 6.46 -4.84
C ALA A 169 -25.31 7.89 -5.42
N GLU A 170 -24.11 8.46 -5.44
CA GLU A 170 -23.85 9.79 -6.01
C GLU A 170 -24.01 9.82 -7.54
N GLU A 171 -23.69 8.71 -8.21
CA GLU A 171 -23.88 8.55 -9.66
C GLU A 171 -25.32 8.19 -10.04
N GLY A 172 -26.23 8.03 -9.08
CA GLY A 172 -27.60 7.60 -9.33
C GLY A 172 -27.70 6.20 -9.94
N ARG A 173 -26.72 5.32 -9.67
CA ARG A 173 -26.67 3.95 -10.18
C ARG A 173 -27.02 2.97 -9.07
N ASP A 174 -27.80 1.95 -9.42
CA ASP A 174 -27.89 0.77 -8.58
C ASP A 174 -26.50 0.15 -8.44
N VAL A 175 -26.18 -0.23 -7.21
CA VAL A 175 -24.87 -0.80 -6.92
C VAL A 175 -24.90 -2.24 -7.43
N ASP A 176 -24.35 -2.48 -8.63
CA ASP A 176 -24.01 -3.84 -9.08
C ASP A 176 -22.81 -4.33 -8.26
N HIS A 177 -23.09 -4.76 -7.04
CA HIS A 177 -22.12 -5.16 -6.05
C HIS A 177 -22.60 -6.39 -5.31
N THR A 178 -21.77 -7.42 -5.33
CA THR A 178 -21.97 -8.60 -4.50
C THR A 178 -21.05 -8.49 -3.28
N CYS A 179 -21.62 -8.31 -2.08
CA CYS A 179 -20.85 -8.26 -0.84
C CYS A 179 -19.96 -9.50 -0.72
N ARG A 180 -18.67 -9.31 -0.41
CA ARG A 180 -17.60 -10.33 -0.38
C ARG A 180 -17.25 -10.99 -1.74
N GLY A 181 -18.07 -10.82 -2.77
CA GLY A 181 -17.83 -11.36 -4.11
C GLY A 181 -17.12 -10.39 -5.05
N SER A 182 -17.50 -9.10 -5.01
CA SER A 182 -16.85 -8.07 -5.83
C SER A 182 -15.45 -7.75 -5.30
N PHE A 183 -14.48 -7.62 -6.20
CA PHE A 183 -13.10 -7.32 -5.85
C PHE A 183 -12.93 -5.97 -5.13
N GLU A 184 -13.78 -5.01 -5.43
CA GLU A 184 -13.85 -3.69 -4.79
C GLU A 184 -14.62 -3.73 -3.46
N CYS A 185 -15.15 -4.87 -3.03
CA CYS A 185 -15.77 -4.97 -1.72
C CYS A 185 -14.72 -4.84 -0.62
N PRO A 186 -14.91 -3.93 0.36
CA PRO A 186 -14.05 -3.87 1.53
C PRO A 186 -14.02 -5.19 2.33
N HIS A 187 -15.08 -6.00 2.23
CA HIS A 187 -15.22 -7.30 2.88
C HIS A 187 -14.79 -8.49 2.04
N ALA A 188 -14.39 -8.29 0.78
CA ALA A 188 -13.83 -9.37 -0.02
C ALA A 188 -12.46 -9.75 0.54
N VAL A 189 -12.26 -11.05 0.80
CA VAL A 189 -10.94 -11.59 1.08
C VAL A 189 -10.18 -11.63 -0.24
N ARG A 190 -9.16 -10.79 -0.35
CA ARG A 190 -8.33 -10.64 -1.54
C ARG A 190 -6.99 -11.34 -1.34
N SER A 191 -6.35 -11.70 -2.44
CA SER A 191 -5.01 -12.24 -2.43
C SER A 191 -4.20 -11.77 -3.64
N THR A 192 -2.88 -11.87 -3.52
CA THR A 192 -1.94 -11.55 -4.60
C THR A 192 -2.13 -12.41 -5.87
N PHE A 193 -2.95 -13.45 -5.80
CA PHE A 193 -3.25 -14.36 -6.91
C PHE A 193 -4.71 -14.32 -7.37
N ASP A 194 -5.56 -13.45 -6.80
CA ASP A 194 -6.94 -13.35 -7.26
C ASP A 194 -7.06 -12.65 -8.63
N SER A 195 -8.15 -12.92 -9.35
CA SER A 195 -8.38 -12.38 -10.69
C SER A 195 -8.79 -10.90 -10.70
N GLY A 196 -8.93 -10.27 -9.54
CA GLY A 196 -9.19 -8.83 -9.43
C GLY A 196 -7.92 -7.98 -9.45
N CYS A 197 -6.75 -8.62 -9.35
CA CYS A 197 -5.46 -7.95 -9.42
C CYS A 197 -4.99 -7.79 -10.88
N LEU A 198 -4.14 -6.79 -11.13
CA LEU A 198 -3.44 -6.62 -12.40
C LEU A 198 -1.95 -6.85 -12.18
N PHE A 199 -1.36 -7.72 -13.00
CA PHE A 199 0.08 -7.88 -13.10
C PHE A 199 0.55 -7.60 -14.53
N ILE A 200 1.42 -6.60 -14.68
CA ILE A 200 2.06 -6.26 -15.95
C ILE A 200 3.49 -6.75 -15.90
N ARG A 201 3.78 -7.82 -16.64
CA ARG A 201 5.12 -8.38 -16.74
C ARG A 201 5.98 -7.53 -17.68
N MET A 202 7.16 -7.12 -17.23
CA MET A 202 8.16 -6.56 -18.12
C MET A 202 8.74 -7.68 -18.98
N ARG A 203 8.71 -7.52 -20.31
CA ARG A 203 9.24 -8.51 -21.27
C ARG A 203 10.77 -8.59 -21.31
N THR A 204 11.45 -7.89 -20.41
CA THR A 204 12.90 -7.76 -20.46
C THR A 204 13.56 -9.05 -19.97
N ASN A 205 14.49 -9.58 -20.76
CA ASN A 205 15.48 -10.56 -20.33
C ASN A 205 16.51 -9.87 -19.42
N ILE A 206 16.04 -9.21 -18.34
CA ILE A 206 16.89 -8.55 -17.31
C ILE A 206 17.95 -9.52 -16.81
N ARG A 207 17.64 -10.81 -16.82
CA ARG A 207 18.55 -11.92 -16.52
C ARG A 207 19.79 -11.95 -17.41
N THR A 208 19.63 -11.80 -18.72
CA THR A 208 20.73 -11.87 -19.69
C THR A 208 21.61 -10.61 -19.62
N ILE A 209 21.05 -9.49 -19.16
CA ILE A 209 21.71 -8.18 -19.21
C ILE A 209 22.33 -7.80 -17.84
N LEU A 210 21.74 -8.21 -16.72
CA LEU A 210 22.09 -7.69 -15.38
C LEU A 210 22.69 -8.73 -14.41
N LEU A 211 22.66 -10.03 -14.70
CA LEU A 211 23.12 -11.06 -13.75
C LEU A 211 24.17 -11.99 -14.37
N PRO A 212 25.27 -12.27 -13.66
CA PRO A 212 26.14 -13.40 -13.99
C PRO A 212 25.35 -14.72 -13.94
N SER A 213 25.68 -15.66 -14.82
CA SER A 213 25.04 -16.97 -15.04
C SER A 213 24.98 -17.90 -13.80
N HIS A 214 25.57 -17.50 -12.67
CA HIS A 214 25.61 -18.27 -11.43
C HIS A 214 24.54 -17.92 -10.39
N ILE A 215 23.69 -16.91 -10.63
CA ILE A 215 22.60 -16.55 -9.70
C ILE A 215 21.37 -17.42 -10.04
N PRO A 216 20.90 -18.30 -9.13
CA PRO A 216 19.80 -19.20 -9.41
C PRO A 216 18.52 -18.44 -9.78
N LEU A 217 17.68 -19.06 -10.61
CA LEU A 217 16.34 -18.59 -10.94
C LEU A 217 15.55 -18.33 -9.66
N GLN A 218 15.37 -17.07 -9.30
CA GLN A 218 14.28 -16.67 -8.43
C GLN A 218 13.32 -15.88 -9.31
N ARG A 219 12.22 -16.54 -9.71
CA ARG A 219 11.04 -15.80 -10.19
C ARG A 219 10.63 -14.93 -9.00
N CYS A 220 10.69 -13.62 -9.12
CA CYS A 220 10.34 -12.68 -8.05
C CYS A 220 8.85 -12.75 -7.66
N PHE A 221 8.08 -13.64 -8.29
CA PHE A 221 6.73 -14.06 -7.91
C PHE A 221 6.61 -15.55 -7.58
N GLU A 222 7.69 -16.20 -7.14
CA GLU A 222 7.61 -17.41 -6.30
C GLU A 222 7.90 -17.07 -4.82
N ASP A 223 7.41 -15.92 -4.33
CA ASP A 223 6.88 -16.01 -2.96
C ASP A 223 5.69 -16.96 -3.10
N ARG A 224 5.91 -18.27 -2.90
CA ARG A 224 4.85 -19.31 -2.96
C ARG A 224 3.72 -19.05 -1.96
N ARG A 225 3.80 -17.94 -1.23
CA ARG A 225 2.93 -17.52 -0.17
C ARG A 225 2.12 -16.35 -0.72
N ALA A 226 0.85 -16.61 -0.93
CA ALA A 226 -0.09 -15.54 -1.17
C ALA A 226 -0.07 -14.61 0.04
N VAL A 227 0.11 -13.31 -0.17
CA VAL A 227 -0.39 -12.35 0.81
C VAL A 227 -1.90 -12.21 0.60
N VAL A 228 -2.62 -12.36 1.71
CA VAL A 228 -4.08 -12.29 1.79
C VAL A 228 -4.44 -11.07 2.64
N TRP A 229 -5.45 -10.31 2.22
CA TRP A 229 -5.91 -9.13 2.96
C TRP A 229 -7.42 -8.95 2.82
N CYS A 230 -7.97 -8.10 3.67
CA CYS A 230 -9.35 -7.62 3.66
C CYS A 230 -9.32 -6.20 4.24
N LEU A 231 -10.06 -5.25 3.66
CA LEU A 231 -10.08 -3.87 4.16
C LEU A 231 -10.96 -3.75 5.41
N GLY A 232 -12.04 -4.54 5.47
CA GLY A 232 -13.03 -4.48 6.54
C GLY A 232 -13.89 -3.20 6.50
N GLY A 233 -14.41 -2.81 7.66
CA GLY A 233 -15.30 -1.64 7.79
C GLY A 233 -16.78 -2.02 7.92
N ASN A 234 -17.67 -1.06 7.65
CA ASN A 234 -19.11 -1.30 7.70
C ASN A 234 -19.57 -2.21 6.57
N PRO A 235 -20.56 -3.08 6.79
CA PRO A 235 -21.11 -3.96 5.75
C PRO A 235 -21.67 -3.15 4.58
N CYS A 236 -21.43 -3.63 3.36
CA CYS A 236 -21.92 -3.01 2.13
C CYS A 236 -23.45 -3.05 1.98
N ASP A 237 -24.10 -4.00 2.65
CA ASP A 237 -25.54 -4.26 2.60
C ASP A 237 -26.27 -3.90 3.91
N GLY A 238 -25.55 -3.30 4.87
CA GLY A 238 -26.11 -2.99 6.19
C GLY A 238 -26.48 -4.21 7.04
N SER A 239 -26.22 -5.44 6.58
CA SER A 239 -26.78 -6.67 7.15
C SER A 239 -25.85 -7.41 8.11
N PHE A 240 -24.58 -7.04 8.16
CA PHE A 240 -23.57 -7.74 8.97
C PHE A 240 -23.01 -6.89 10.11
N GLU A 241 -23.01 -7.43 11.33
CA GLU A 241 -22.09 -6.94 12.34
C GLU A 241 -20.65 -7.18 11.88
N PRO A 242 -19.75 -6.18 11.98
CA PRO A 242 -18.38 -6.33 11.54
C PRO A 242 -17.72 -7.50 12.28
N LEU A 243 -17.23 -8.49 11.53
CA LEU A 243 -16.26 -9.45 12.04
C LEU A 243 -14.97 -8.67 12.31
N CYS A 244 -14.92 -8.01 13.47
CA CYS A 244 -13.71 -7.45 14.01
C CYS A 244 -12.83 -8.66 14.41
N PRO A 245 -11.65 -8.88 13.78
CA PRO A 245 -10.71 -9.88 14.29
C PRO A 245 -10.12 -9.49 15.66
N PHE A 246 -10.51 -8.33 16.21
CA PHE A 246 -10.09 -7.80 17.51
C PHE A 246 -11.24 -7.71 18.55
N SER A 247 -12.33 -8.47 18.38
CA SER A 247 -13.48 -8.50 19.30
C SER A 247 -13.17 -8.96 20.74
N SER A 248 -11.90 -9.24 21.07
CA SER A 248 -11.44 -9.48 22.44
C SER A 248 -11.16 -8.21 23.26
N LEU A 249 -11.29 -6.99 22.71
CA LEU A 249 -11.25 -5.75 23.49
C LEU A 249 -12.66 -5.17 23.67
N LYS A 250 -13.47 -5.85 24.49
CA LYS A 250 -14.73 -5.30 25.02
C LYS A 250 -14.41 -4.15 25.97
N GLY A 251 -14.83 -2.94 25.63
CA GLY A 251 -14.88 -1.84 26.60
C GLY A 251 -14.78 -0.44 26.01
N ALA A 252 -15.77 0.00 25.22
CA ALA A 252 -16.14 1.41 25.13
C ALA A 252 -17.53 1.52 24.49
N HIS A 253 -18.50 1.89 25.33
CA HIS A 253 -19.90 2.13 24.97
C HIS A 253 -20.07 3.39 24.11
N SER A 254 -21.01 3.29 23.16
CA SER A 254 -22.12 4.23 22.91
C SER A 254 -21.89 5.71 23.21
N SER A 255 -21.78 6.53 22.15
CA SER A 255 -22.47 7.85 22.08
C SER A 255 -22.21 8.54 20.73
N TYR A 256 -23.18 8.48 19.82
CA TYR A 256 -23.39 9.54 18.83
C TYR A 256 -24.83 10.03 18.98
N GLY A 257 -24.98 11.07 19.80
CA GLY A 257 -26.18 11.89 19.89
C GLY A 257 -26.07 13.07 18.92
N ASN A 258 -27.20 13.37 18.29
CA ASN A 258 -27.44 14.45 17.34
C ASN A 258 -26.87 15.80 17.80
N ILE A 259 -26.20 16.52 16.89
CA ILE A 259 -25.96 17.95 17.03
C ILE A 259 -26.97 18.67 16.13
N SER A 260 -28.03 19.15 16.74
CA SER A 260 -28.91 20.19 16.20
C SER A 260 -28.26 21.56 16.38
N SER A 261 -28.25 22.35 15.31
CA SER A 261 -27.80 23.74 15.27
C SER A 261 -28.63 24.64 16.22
N PRO A 262 -28.05 25.68 16.85
CA PRO A 262 -28.83 26.70 17.51
C PRO A 262 -29.20 27.82 16.52
N GLU A 263 -30.50 28.04 16.35
CA GLU A 263 -31.07 29.34 16.00
C GLU A 263 -31.37 30.09 17.31
N GLY A 264 -31.07 31.39 17.36
CA GLY A 264 -31.41 32.29 18.47
C GLY A 264 -30.26 33.20 18.89
#